data_AF-A0A2K5MFC3-F1
#
_entry.id   AF-A0A2K5MFC3-F1
#
_cell.length_a   1.000
_cell.length_b   1.000
_cell.length_c   1.000
_cell.angle_alpha   90.00
_cell.angle_beta   90.00
_cell.angle_gamma   90.00
#
_symmetry.space_group_name_H-M   'P 1'
#
loop_
_entity.id
_entity.type
_entity.pdbx_description
1 polymer ?
#
loop_
_entity_poly.entity_id
_entity_poly.type
_entity_poly.pdbx_seq_one_letter_code
_entity_poly.pdbx_strand_id
1 'polypeptide(L)'
;VDTSSEMLVRFGRRCGQAKESTEIRNSEEDQVLYPPLLPSKVDLQQVTIIPHNEWKRIQDSLDRLTREAACLRAERKAKKEMHLRSQEVVKHWTNTYAGMKEQKLEAKKKRDEEIEAERQILDLEEEIHKQGKRKKAIENAKQCQFYQTERVKNFHSGLLLSRVMKERDAQIEFRKSKIKSDKKWEEQLKLNIEKAFKEEQEKAEKRHRERVALAKDHLKQIKEHEEEEERRKKHEEKDAEEIKRQNALYEIEMRKKLEKKREEMHESRRRFLEHMQDKHIIKAVEQQQQEEEDEKIRKFIKAKKCLIQMGKEKEAETHRLMEKRRERIHNFLSELLKEKLDNEDMIIARDIAEAEAEWEKREREKDEKNKAELKTIAEYRAIVMKNKEEEERQRKIEAKEQLLAVMKADQIFWEHEKEKKYKADKEHREVQDAHIQQMAKNKFNAKQAKQAELDYCRLTEALVAEKEKEFQDYAREVIELESETTNKFIYPLVKAVQEGPGSGRGPVLVDRGGLRPSYQANDITGVQLPFYNSQGPKYNFQKSKRRLGFTW
;
A
#
# COMPACT_ATOMS: atom_id res chain seq x y z
N VAL A 1 -18.33 -5.36 50.62
CA VAL A 1 -18.55 -3.97 51.03
C VAL A 1 -19.13 -3.26 49.84
N ASP A 2 -20.44 -3.02 49.84
CA ASP A 2 -21.02 -1.72 49.50
C ASP A 2 -22.52 -1.77 49.81
N THR A 3 -23.00 -0.71 50.44
CA THR A 3 -24.31 -0.62 51.08
C THR A 3 -25.15 0.47 50.44
N SER A 4 -26.42 0.17 50.17
CA SER A 4 -27.44 1.20 49.94
C SER A 4 -28.82 0.70 50.38
N SER A 5 -29.09 0.88 51.67
CA SER A 5 -30.44 1.27 52.14
C SER A 5 -30.75 2.65 51.49
N GLU A 6 -31.97 3.15 51.34
CA GLU A 6 -33.23 2.85 52.01
C GLU A 6 -34.35 3.55 51.22
N MET A 7 -35.60 3.05 51.24
CA MET A 7 -36.74 3.94 51.54
C MET A 7 -38.01 3.14 51.87
N LEU A 8 -38.58 3.50 53.02
CA LEU A 8 -39.71 2.84 53.66
C LEU A 8 -40.95 3.72 53.50
N VAL A 9 -42.06 3.18 52.97
CA VAL A 9 -43.39 3.78 53.18
C VAL A 9 -44.35 2.71 53.68
N ARG A 10 -44.80 2.87 54.93
CA ARG A 10 -45.83 2.05 55.57
C ARG A 10 -47.18 2.75 55.45
N PHE A 11 -48.25 1.99 55.21
CA PHE A 11 -49.40 1.77 56.11
C PHE A 11 -50.66 1.35 55.33
N GLY A 12 -51.49 0.49 55.96
CA GLY A 12 -52.85 0.23 55.47
C GLY A 12 -53.27 -1.25 55.47
N ARG A 13 -53.63 -1.81 56.64
CA ARG A 13 -54.27 -3.13 56.71
C ARG A 13 -55.78 -3.01 56.39
N ARG A 14 -56.32 -3.94 55.59
CA ARG A 14 -57.63 -4.60 55.83
C ARG A 14 -57.70 -5.88 54.99
N CYS A 15 -58.06 -6.99 55.62
CA CYS A 15 -58.27 -8.27 54.94
C CYS A 15 -59.70 -8.32 54.38
N GLY A 16 -59.86 -8.85 53.17
CA GLY A 16 -61.15 -9.22 52.59
C GLY A 16 -61.04 -10.65 52.06
N GLN A 17 -61.99 -11.52 52.43
CA GLN A 17 -61.93 -12.94 52.08
C GLN A 17 -62.20 -13.18 50.59
N ALA A 18 -61.54 -14.20 50.04
CA ALA A 18 -61.87 -14.73 48.72
C ALA A 18 -63.26 -15.37 48.74
N LYS A 19 -63.96 -15.29 47.60
CA LYS A 19 -65.20 -16.01 47.35
C LYS A 19 -65.11 -16.62 45.95
N GLU A 20 -65.12 -17.95 45.91
CA GLU A 20 -65.02 -18.73 44.67
C GLU A 20 -66.27 -18.52 43.81
N SER A 21 -66.09 -18.37 42.49
CA SER A 21 -67.17 -18.35 41.52
C SER A 21 -67.16 -19.67 40.75
N THR A 22 -68.16 -20.51 41.02
CA THR A 22 -68.31 -21.85 40.48
C THR A 22 -68.48 -21.85 38.95
N GLU A 23 -67.66 -22.61 38.24
CA GLU A 23 -67.91 -22.94 36.83
C GLU A 23 -69.09 -23.93 36.74
N ILE A 24 -70.16 -23.53 36.06
CA ILE A 24 -71.26 -24.45 35.73
C ILE A 24 -70.91 -25.12 34.40
N ARG A 25 -70.36 -26.33 34.47
CA ARG A 25 -70.28 -27.24 33.32
C ARG A 25 -71.65 -27.88 33.09
N ASN A 26 -72.03 -27.99 31.82
CA ASN A 26 -73.15 -28.83 31.39
C ASN A 26 -72.69 -30.29 31.31
N SER A 27 -73.47 -31.18 31.89
CA SER A 27 -73.48 -32.64 31.67
C SER A 27 -74.93 -33.07 31.93
N GLU A 28 -75.73 -33.28 30.90
CA GLU A 28 -75.90 -34.60 30.24
C GLU A 28 -76.44 -35.67 31.21
N GLU A 29 -77.77 -35.72 31.27
CA GLU A 29 -78.62 -36.91 31.38
C GLU A 29 -78.10 -38.13 32.17
N ASP A 30 -78.17 -38.07 33.50
CA ASP A 30 -78.13 -39.27 34.34
C ASP A 30 -79.50 -39.97 34.43
N GLN A 31 -79.50 -41.28 34.22
CA GLN A 31 -80.70 -42.12 34.09
C GLN A 31 -81.34 -42.43 35.46
N VAL A 32 -82.64 -42.17 35.59
CA VAL A 32 -83.40 -42.46 36.82
C VAL A 32 -83.82 -43.93 36.86
N LEU A 33 -83.08 -44.75 37.60
CA LEU A 33 -83.45 -46.13 37.97
C LEU A 33 -84.29 -46.14 39.25
N TYR A 34 -85.61 -46.28 39.11
CA TYR A 34 -86.51 -46.51 40.25
C TYR A 34 -86.53 -48.00 40.67
N PRO A 35 -86.38 -48.32 41.97
CA PRO A 35 -86.51 -49.69 42.47
C PRO A 35 -87.98 -50.08 42.72
N PRO A 36 -88.38 -51.34 42.45
CA PRO A 36 -89.77 -51.78 42.61
C PRO A 36 -90.04 -52.30 44.04
N LEU A 37 -90.83 -51.57 44.83
CA LEU A 37 -91.42 -52.08 46.08
C LEU A 37 -92.86 -51.58 46.24
N LEU A 38 -93.83 -52.46 45.95
CA LEU A 38 -95.22 -52.31 46.40
C LEU A 38 -95.49 -53.29 47.56
N PRO A 39 -95.71 -52.79 48.80
CA PRO A 39 -96.32 -53.60 49.86
C PRO A 39 -97.83 -53.75 49.61
N SER A 40 -98.36 -54.96 49.80
CA SER A 40 -99.77 -55.28 49.59
C SER A 40 -100.71 -54.76 50.71
N LYS A 41 -101.98 -54.50 50.34
CA LYS A 41 -103.21 -54.37 51.17
C LYS A 41 -103.65 -52.95 51.58
N VAL A 42 -104.56 -52.35 50.80
CA VAL A 42 -105.65 -51.45 51.27
C VAL A 42 -106.90 -51.70 50.40
N ASP A 43 -108.09 -51.61 50.99
CA ASP A 43 -109.38 -51.92 50.36
C ASP A 43 -109.98 -50.75 49.54
N LEU A 44 -110.79 -51.04 48.50
CA LEU A 44 -111.09 -50.10 47.40
C LEU A 44 -112.51 -49.47 47.36
N GLN A 45 -113.22 -49.34 48.49
CA GLN A 45 -114.65 -48.95 48.49
C GLN A 45 -115.00 -47.49 48.90
N GLN A 46 -114.06 -46.53 48.95
CA GLN A 46 -114.34 -45.14 49.39
C GLN A 46 -113.60 -44.02 48.61
N VAL A 47 -114.09 -43.63 47.41
CA VAL A 47 -113.61 -42.42 46.69
C VAL A 47 -114.75 -41.69 45.97
N THR A 48 -114.78 -40.35 46.08
CA THR A 48 -115.73 -39.44 45.38
C THR A 48 -115.04 -38.66 44.26
N ILE A 49 -115.69 -38.46 43.11
CA ILE A 49 -115.09 -37.90 41.88
C ILE A 49 -115.68 -36.51 41.54
N ILE A 50 -114.82 -35.55 41.16
CA ILE A 50 -115.20 -34.17 40.76
C ILE A 50 -115.14 -34.00 39.22
N PRO A 51 -116.06 -33.25 38.57
CA PRO A 51 -116.04 -33.05 37.12
C PRO A 51 -114.94 -32.11 36.60
N HIS A 52 -114.36 -32.45 35.45
CA HIS A 52 -113.24 -31.73 34.78
C HIS A 52 -113.49 -30.24 34.48
N ASN A 53 -114.75 -29.84 34.29
CA ASN A 53 -115.11 -28.49 33.85
C ASN A 53 -114.90 -27.45 34.97
N GLU A 54 -115.17 -27.82 36.22
CA GLU A 54 -114.91 -26.99 37.40
C GLU A 54 -113.40 -26.73 37.56
N TRP A 55 -112.59 -27.77 37.34
CA TRP A 55 -111.13 -27.71 37.46
C TRP A 55 -110.49 -26.71 36.48
N LYS A 56 -110.89 -26.73 35.20
CA LYS A 56 -110.41 -25.75 34.20
C LYS A 56 -110.79 -24.31 34.53
N ARG A 57 -112.02 -24.05 34.99
CA ARG A 57 -112.47 -22.69 35.37
C ARG A 57 -111.59 -22.12 36.49
N ILE A 58 -111.28 -22.94 37.50
CA ILE A 58 -110.42 -22.54 38.61
C ILE A 58 -109.00 -22.23 38.09
N GLN A 59 -108.43 -23.09 37.25
CA GLN A 59 -107.10 -22.90 36.66
C GLN A 59 -107.01 -21.59 35.84
N ASP A 60 -107.93 -21.35 34.90
CA ASP A 60 -107.89 -20.15 34.04
C ASP A 60 -108.08 -18.84 34.84
N SER A 61 -108.83 -18.87 35.94
CA SER A 61 -109.03 -17.68 36.80
C SER A 61 -107.77 -17.26 37.55
N LEU A 62 -106.93 -18.23 37.94
CA LEU A 62 -105.68 -17.99 38.67
C LEU A 62 -104.55 -17.48 37.74
N ASP A 63 -104.60 -17.82 36.45
CA ASP A 63 -103.52 -17.55 35.48
C ASP A 63 -103.53 -16.16 34.82
N ARG A 64 -104.58 -15.34 35.05
CA ARG A 64 -104.74 -14.07 34.32
C ARG A 64 -103.59 -13.08 34.52
N LEU A 65 -103.19 -12.83 35.77
CA LEU A 65 -102.08 -11.91 36.08
C LEU A 65 -100.75 -12.44 35.53
N THR A 66 -100.57 -13.76 35.51
CA THR A 66 -99.41 -14.45 34.94
C THR A 66 -99.29 -14.19 33.44
N ARG A 67 -100.43 -14.20 32.71
CA ARG A 67 -100.51 -13.88 31.27
C ARG A 67 -100.20 -12.40 31.01
N GLU A 68 -100.79 -11.47 31.76
CA GLU A 68 -100.53 -10.02 31.61
C GLU A 68 -99.04 -9.68 31.88
N ALA A 69 -98.44 -10.28 32.90
CA ALA A 69 -97.00 -10.15 33.18
C ALA A 69 -96.11 -10.80 32.09
N ALA A 70 -96.55 -11.88 31.46
CA ALA A 70 -95.86 -12.51 30.34
C ALA A 70 -95.87 -11.59 29.09
N CYS A 71 -97.00 -10.94 28.78
CA CYS A 71 -97.11 -9.98 27.69
C CYS A 71 -96.13 -8.80 27.86
N LEU A 72 -96.07 -8.17 29.04
CA LEU A 72 -95.12 -7.08 29.31
C LEU A 72 -93.65 -7.52 29.24
N ARG A 73 -93.35 -8.79 29.59
CA ARG A 73 -92.01 -9.37 29.38
C ARG A 73 -91.71 -9.59 27.90
N ALA A 74 -92.68 -10.05 27.11
CA ALA A 74 -92.56 -10.23 25.67
C ALA A 74 -92.33 -8.88 24.96
N GLU A 75 -93.08 -7.83 25.30
CA GLU A 75 -92.87 -6.47 24.76
C GLU A 75 -91.47 -5.91 25.11
N ARG A 76 -91.01 -6.10 26.35
CA ARG A 76 -89.65 -5.68 26.74
C ARG A 76 -88.56 -6.48 26.02
N LYS A 77 -88.77 -7.77 25.76
CA LYS A 77 -87.89 -8.58 24.91
C LYS A 77 -87.89 -8.04 23.47
N ALA A 78 -89.06 -7.85 22.87
CA ALA A 78 -89.20 -7.31 21.52
C ALA A 78 -88.56 -5.91 21.37
N LYS A 79 -88.74 -5.00 22.34
CA LYS A 79 -88.07 -3.68 22.34
C LYS A 79 -86.54 -3.79 22.44
N LYS A 80 -86.02 -4.70 23.27
CA LYS A 80 -84.58 -4.98 23.34
C LYS A 80 -84.06 -5.58 22.04
N GLU A 81 -84.78 -6.51 21.45
CA GLU A 81 -84.43 -7.15 20.19
C GLU A 81 -84.43 -6.16 19.02
N MET A 82 -85.44 -5.29 18.93
CA MET A 82 -85.49 -4.20 17.95
C MET A 82 -84.35 -3.18 18.16
N HIS A 83 -83.95 -2.93 19.41
CA HIS A 83 -82.79 -2.09 19.70
C HIS A 83 -81.47 -2.76 19.27
N LEU A 84 -81.30 -4.07 19.50
CA LEU A 84 -80.14 -4.83 19.02
C LEU A 84 -80.07 -4.84 17.48
N ARG A 85 -81.18 -5.14 16.80
CA ARG A 85 -81.30 -5.06 15.33
C ARG A 85 -80.96 -3.65 14.83
N SER A 86 -81.39 -2.59 15.53
CA SER A 86 -81.04 -1.21 15.19
C SER A 86 -79.55 -0.92 15.40
N GLN A 87 -78.91 -1.45 16.46
CA GLN A 87 -77.46 -1.31 16.65
C GLN A 87 -76.68 -2.05 15.56
N GLU A 88 -77.12 -3.24 15.15
CA GLU A 88 -76.53 -4.02 14.06
C GLU A 88 -76.58 -3.26 12.74
N VAL A 89 -77.73 -2.69 12.37
CA VAL A 89 -77.85 -1.83 11.18
C VAL A 89 -76.89 -0.63 11.25
N VAL A 90 -76.79 0.04 12.41
CA VAL A 90 -75.92 1.22 12.60
C VAL A 90 -74.42 0.85 12.58
N LYS A 91 -74.00 -0.35 12.97
CA LYS A 91 -72.60 -0.80 12.82
C LYS A 91 -72.13 -0.78 11.37
N HIS A 92 -73.03 -1.01 10.42
CA HIS A 92 -72.73 -0.98 8.99
C HIS A 92 -72.91 0.40 8.36
N TRP A 93 -73.25 1.45 9.13
CA TRP A 93 -73.39 2.82 8.63
C TRP A 93 -72.07 3.57 8.64
N THR A 94 -71.41 3.56 7.49
CA THR A 94 -70.12 4.21 7.20
C THR A 94 -70.07 5.69 7.61
N ASN A 95 -71.18 6.41 7.49
CA ASN A 95 -71.26 7.86 7.75
C ASN A 95 -71.46 8.21 9.25
N THR A 96 -71.43 7.24 10.15
CA THR A 96 -71.44 7.49 11.61
C THR A 96 -70.11 8.09 12.04
N TYR A 97 -70.08 8.96 13.07
CA TYR A 97 -68.84 9.54 13.60
C TYR A 97 -67.78 8.48 13.98
N ALA A 98 -68.22 7.34 14.52
CA ALA A 98 -67.36 6.19 14.80
C ALA A 98 -66.74 5.59 13.52
N GLY A 99 -67.56 5.30 12.50
CA GLY A 99 -67.09 4.78 11.21
C GLY A 99 -66.16 5.75 10.48
N MET A 100 -66.46 7.05 10.47
CA MET A 100 -65.56 8.06 9.91
C MET A 100 -64.23 8.14 10.68
N LYS A 101 -64.24 7.97 12.01
CA LYS A 101 -63.01 7.92 12.82
C LYS A 101 -62.19 6.65 12.50
N GLU A 102 -62.85 5.51 12.36
CA GLU A 102 -62.25 4.24 11.97
C GLU A 102 -61.60 4.33 10.58
N GLN A 103 -62.34 4.81 9.57
CA GLN A 103 -61.79 5.08 8.24
C GLN A 103 -60.61 6.06 8.24
N LYS A 104 -60.64 7.11 9.07
CA LYS A 104 -59.48 8.02 9.22
C LYS A 104 -58.27 7.34 9.86
N LEU A 105 -58.48 6.40 10.77
CA LEU A 105 -57.41 5.58 11.36
C LEU A 105 -56.88 4.56 10.36
N GLU A 106 -57.74 3.87 9.60
CA GLU A 106 -57.33 2.96 8.52
C GLU A 106 -56.57 3.70 7.41
N ALA A 107 -57.07 4.84 6.95
CA ALA A 107 -56.39 5.68 5.96
C ALA A 107 -55.12 6.35 6.51
N LYS A 108 -54.96 6.47 7.84
CA LYS A 108 -53.67 6.84 8.43
C LYS A 108 -52.73 5.64 8.43
N LYS A 109 -53.17 4.46 8.90
CA LYS A 109 -52.38 3.22 8.87
C LYS A 109 -51.86 2.91 7.47
N LYS A 110 -52.72 2.92 6.44
CA LYS A 110 -52.31 2.70 5.05
C LYS A 110 -51.24 3.68 4.58
N ARG A 111 -51.38 4.98 4.90
CA ARG A 111 -50.34 5.98 4.58
C ARG A 111 -49.05 5.77 5.38
N ASP A 112 -49.15 5.42 6.66
CA ASP A 112 -47.98 5.12 7.48
C ASP A 112 -47.28 3.84 6.94
N GLU A 113 -48.03 2.81 6.51
CA GLU A 113 -47.56 1.58 5.85
C GLU A 113 -46.93 1.86 4.48
N GLU A 114 -47.53 2.72 3.65
CA GLU A 114 -47.00 3.20 2.37
C GLU A 114 -45.67 3.95 2.57
N ILE A 115 -45.60 4.86 3.56
CA ILE A 115 -44.38 5.62 3.89
C ILE A 115 -43.27 4.69 4.41
N GLU A 116 -43.59 3.69 5.24
CA GLU A 116 -42.58 2.70 5.69
C GLU A 116 -42.13 1.78 4.55
N ALA A 117 -43.02 1.44 3.60
CA ALA A 117 -42.63 0.71 2.39
C ALA A 117 -41.70 1.55 1.48
N GLU A 118 -41.99 2.85 1.29
CA GLU A 118 -41.10 3.78 0.59
C GLU A 118 -39.73 3.89 1.27
N ARG A 119 -39.68 3.97 2.61
CA ARG A 119 -38.42 3.95 3.38
C ARG A 119 -37.63 2.66 3.16
N GLN A 120 -38.28 1.50 3.22
CA GLN A 120 -37.64 0.21 2.96
C GLN A 120 -37.08 0.13 1.53
N ILE A 121 -37.78 0.68 0.54
CA ILE A 121 -37.27 0.78 -0.84
C ILE A 121 -36.02 1.68 -0.90
N LEU A 122 -36.06 2.85 -0.25
CA LEU A 122 -34.91 3.76 -0.20
C LEU A 122 -33.69 3.14 0.51
N ASP A 123 -33.89 2.41 1.62
CA ASP A 123 -32.82 1.70 2.32
C ASP A 123 -32.18 0.62 1.43
N LEU A 124 -33.02 -0.14 0.68
CA LEU A 124 -32.55 -1.13 -0.29
C LEU A 124 -31.79 -0.49 -1.46
N GLU A 125 -32.28 0.62 -2.00
CA GLU A 125 -31.60 1.38 -3.06
C GLU A 125 -30.26 1.96 -2.58
N GLU A 126 -30.21 2.51 -1.36
CA GLU A 126 -28.98 3.05 -0.79
C GLU A 126 -27.97 1.93 -0.51
N GLU A 127 -28.41 0.76 -0.04
CA GLU A 127 -27.55 -0.40 0.16
C GLU A 127 -27.04 -0.97 -1.18
N ILE A 128 -27.88 -1.07 -2.21
CA ILE A 128 -27.44 -1.43 -3.58
C ILE A 128 -26.40 -0.42 -4.09
N HIS A 129 -26.59 0.88 -3.84
CA HIS A 129 -25.65 1.92 -4.23
C HIS A 129 -24.34 1.88 -3.44
N LYS A 130 -24.38 1.61 -2.12
CA LYS A 130 -23.21 1.37 -1.26
C LYS A 130 -22.45 0.13 -1.70
N GLN A 131 -23.13 -0.98 -1.97
CA GLN A 131 -22.54 -2.19 -2.53
C GLN A 131 -21.94 -1.95 -3.91
N GLY A 132 -22.59 -1.17 -4.76
CA GLY A 132 -22.08 -0.73 -6.06
C GLY A 132 -20.79 0.09 -5.94
N LYS A 133 -20.75 1.07 -5.02
CA LYS A 133 -19.53 1.84 -4.69
C LYS A 133 -18.42 0.94 -4.15
N ARG A 134 -18.74 0.04 -3.21
CA ARG A 134 -17.80 -0.92 -2.63
C ARG A 134 -17.24 -1.86 -3.71
N LYS A 135 -18.07 -2.39 -4.60
CA LYS A 135 -17.66 -3.24 -5.73
C LYS A 135 -16.74 -2.48 -6.68
N LYS A 136 -17.06 -1.23 -7.05
CA LYS A 136 -16.19 -0.36 -7.86
C LYS A 136 -14.83 -0.10 -7.19
N ALA A 137 -14.82 0.17 -5.88
CA ALA A 137 -13.58 0.38 -5.12
C ALA A 137 -12.71 -0.89 -5.04
N ILE A 138 -13.32 -2.05 -4.80
CA ILE A 138 -12.64 -3.35 -4.83
C ILE A 138 -12.07 -3.64 -6.22
N GLU A 139 -12.84 -3.39 -7.29
CA GLU A 139 -12.39 -3.67 -8.65
C GLU A 139 -11.25 -2.74 -9.08
N ASN A 140 -11.32 -1.45 -8.75
CA ASN A 140 -10.20 -0.53 -8.93
C ASN A 140 -8.94 -0.96 -8.13
N ALA A 141 -9.13 -1.44 -6.90
CA ALA A 141 -8.03 -1.97 -6.09
C ALA A 141 -7.39 -3.24 -6.70
N LYS A 142 -8.20 -4.16 -7.25
CA LYS A 142 -7.70 -5.33 -8.00
C LYS A 142 -6.91 -4.90 -9.23
N GLN A 143 -7.43 -3.98 -10.04
CA GLN A 143 -6.75 -3.46 -11.24
C GLN A 143 -5.41 -2.81 -10.86
N CYS A 144 -5.38 -2.00 -9.80
CA CYS A 144 -4.15 -1.43 -9.26
C CYS A 144 -3.15 -2.51 -8.80
N GLN A 145 -3.60 -3.53 -8.07
CA GLN A 145 -2.75 -4.64 -7.63
C GLN A 145 -2.18 -5.44 -8.81
N PHE A 146 -3.01 -5.71 -9.83
CA PHE A 146 -2.61 -6.40 -11.06
C PHE A 146 -1.53 -5.60 -11.81
N TYR A 147 -1.74 -4.30 -12.03
CA TYR A 147 -0.75 -3.41 -12.66
C TYR A 147 0.51 -3.20 -11.80
N GLN A 148 0.43 -3.37 -10.48
CA GLN A 148 1.60 -3.34 -9.59
C GLN A 148 2.45 -4.62 -9.63
N THR A 149 1.99 -5.71 -10.28
CA THR A 149 2.82 -6.90 -10.46
C THR A 149 3.99 -6.61 -11.40
N GLU A 150 5.19 -7.13 -11.07
CA GLU A 150 6.38 -7.00 -11.93
C GLU A 150 6.15 -7.58 -13.34
N ARG A 151 5.31 -8.60 -13.44
CA ARG A 151 4.90 -9.23 -14.71
C ARG A 151 4.20 -8.22 -15.64
N VAL A 152 3.20 -7.51 -15.13
CA VAL A 152 2.47 -6.48 -15.89
C VAL A 152 3.35 -5.26 -16.14
N LYS A 153 4.16 -4.81 -15.18
CA LYS A 153 5.11 -3.68 -15.39
C LYS A 153 6.07 -3.95 -16.54
N ASN A 154 6.66 -5.14 -16.59
CA ASN A 154 7.56 -5.54 -17.68
C ASN A 154 6.84 -5.54 -19.03
N PHE A 155 5.62 -6.07 -19.08
CA PHE A 155 4.77 -6.05 -20.28
C PHE A 155 4.40 -4.62 -20.72
N HIS A 156 4.00 -3.75 -19.78
CA HIS A 156 3.73 -2.33 -20.04
C HIS A 156 4.97 -1.56 -20.51
N SER A 157 6.17 -1.93 -20.07
CA SER A 157 7.42 -1.36 -20.60
C SER A 157 7.63 -1.73 -22.08
N GLY A 158 7.27 -2.96 -22.47
CA GLY A 158 7.25 -3.41 -23.87
C GLY A 158 6.18 -2.69 -24.70
N LEU A 159 4.99 -2.46 -24.11
CA LEU A 159 3.90 -1.69 -24.72
C LEU A 159 4.31 -0.24 -25.01
N LEU A 160 4.94 0.41 -24.04
CA LEU A 160 5.48 1.75 -24.20
C LEU A 160 6.54 1.79 -25.31
N LEU A 161 7.46 0.81 -25.34
CA LEU A 161 8.48 0.74 -26.39
C LEU A 161 7.86 0.56 -27.79
N SER A 162 6.86 -0.31 -27.95
CA SER A 162 6.11 -0.46 -29.22
C SER A 162 5.52 0.87 -29.69
N ARG A 163 4.82 1.59 -28.80
CA ARG A 163 4.20 2.89 -29.11
C ARG A 163 5.22 3.97 -29.44
N VAL A 164 6.35 4.02 -28.73
CA VAL A 164 7.46 4.93 -29.04
C VAL A 164 8.10 4.62 -30.40
N MET A 165 8.22 3.35 -30.78
CA MET A 165 8.69 2.97 -32.12
C MET A 165 7.71 3.43 -33.22
N LYS A 166 6.39 3.28 -32.99
CA LYS A 166 5.34 3.81 -33.88
C LYS A 166 5.43 5.32 -34.06
N GLU A 167 5.55 6.06 -32.96
CA GLU A 167 5.66 7.51 -32.99
C GLU A 167 6.95 7.94 -33.72
N ARG A 168 8.07 7.26 -33.46
CA ARG A 168 9.35 7.52 -34.14
C ARG A 168 9.24 7.35 -35.66
N ASP A 169 8.59 6.30 -36.15
CA ASP A 169 8.34 6.12 -37.59
C ASP A 169 7.48 7.26 -38.17
N ALA A 170 6.42 7.67 -37.46
CA ALA A 170 5.60 8.81 -37.87
C ALA A 170 6.40 10.13 -37.91
N GLN A 171 7.28 10.37 -36.92
CA GLN A 171 8.20 11.51 -36.91
C GLN A 171 9.22 11.45 -38.05
N ILE A 172 9.71 10.26 -38.42
CA ILE A 172 10.62 10.07 -39.56
C ILE A 172 9.90 10.38 -40.88
N GLU A 173 8.68 9.88 -41.09
CA GLU A 173 7.89 10.20 -42.28
C GLU A 173 7.52 11.69 -42.35
N PHE A 174 7.18 12.32 -41.21
CA PHE A 174 6.96 13.76 -41.13
C PHE A 174 8.22 14.58 -41.48
N ARG A 175 9.41 14.14 -41.05
CA ARG A 175 10.68 14.76 -41.47
C ARG A 175 10.92 14.58 -42.97
N LYS A 176 10.66 13.39 -43.52
CA LYS A 176 10.76 13.12 -44.98
C LYS A 176 9.79 13.99 -45.79
N SER A 177 8.56 14.22 -45.31
CA SER A 177 7.59 15.08 -46.01
C SER A 177 7.98 16.55 -45.92
N LYS A 178 8.47 17.03 -44.76
CA LYS A 178 8.99 18.40 -44.59
C LYS A 178 10.19 18.70 -45.51
N ILE A 179 11.11 17.76 -45.70
CA ILE A 179 12.24 17.91 -46.64
C ILE A 179 11.73 18.04 -48.10
N LYS A 180 10.62 17.38 -48.45
CA LYS A 180 10.05 17.43 -49.81
C LYS A 180 9.31 18.74 -50.14
N SER A 181 8.98 19.58 -49.15
CA SER A 181 8.20 20.81 -49.38
C SER A 181 9.00 22.03 -49.87
N ASP A 182 10.35 21.99 -49.83
CA ASP A 182 11.19 23.12 -50.27
C ASP A 182 11.25 23.33 -51.79
N LYS A 183 10.57 22.48 -52.59
CA LYS A 183 10.44 22.66 -54.04
C LYS A 183 9.99 24.07 -54.44
N LYS A 184 9.10 24.69 -53.67
CA LYS A 184 8.62 26.07 -53.94
C LYS A 184 9.73 27.11 -53.74
N TRP A 185 10.65 26.89 -52.80
CA TRP A 185 11.83 27.73 -52.61
C TRP A 185 12.86 27.49 -53.72
N GLU A 186 13.09 26.24 -54.13
CA GLU A 186 13.94 25.89 -55.28
C GLU A 186 13.43 26.51 -56.60
N GLU A 187 12.10 26.50 -56.82
CA GLU A 187 11.45 27.13 -57.98
C GLU A 187 11.58 28.66 -57.95
N GLN A 188 11.38 29.29 -56.78
CA GLN A 188 11.61 30.74 -56.60
C GLN A 188 13.08 31.12 -56.81
N LEU A 189 14.02 30.30 -56.34
CA LEU A 189 15.45 30.52 -56.55
C LEU A 189 15.81 30.46 -58.04
N LYS A 190 15.29 29.47 -58.78
CA LYS A 190 15.45 29.39 -60.25
C LYS A 190 14.92 30.62 -60.97
N LEU A 191 13.70 31.06 -60.64
CA LEU A 191 13.11 32.27 -61.22
C LEU A 191 13.91 33.54 -60.91
N ASN A 192 14.49 33.65 -59.72
CA ASN A 192 15.34 34.79 -59.35
C ASN A 192 16.69 34.77 -60.09
N ILE A 193 17.31 33.60 -60.27
CA ILE A 193 18.52 33.43 -61.08
C ILE A 193 18.25 33.81 -62.53
N GLU A 194 17.13 33.37 -63.10
CA GLU A 194 16.76 33.67 -64.49
C GLU A 194 16.48 35.17 -64.70
N LYS A 195 15.86 35.84 -63.73
CA LYS A 195 15.69 37.31 -63.74
C LYS A 195 17.03 38.04 -63.68
N ALA A 196 17.91 37.66 -62.75
CA ALA A 196 19.23 38.25 -62.62
C ALA A 196 20.05 38.12 -63.92
N PHE A 197 19.99 36.96 -64.58
CA PHE A 197 20.63 36.71 -65.87
C PHE A 197 20.09 37.63 -66.97
N LYS A 198 18.75 37.79 -67.06
CA LYS A 198 18.12 38.72 -68.03
C LYS A 198 18.50 40.18 -67.77
N GLU A 199 18.53 40.61 -66.52
CA GLU A 199 18.99 41.97 -66.17
C GLU A 199 20.47 42.21 -66.51
N GLU A 200 21.34 41.22 -66.28
CA GLU A 200 22.76 41.29 -66.65
C GLU A 200 22.92 41.41 -68.18
N GLN A 201 22.15 40.62 -68.93
CA GLN A 201 22.10 40.68 -70.40
C GLN A 201 21.63 42.05 -70.90
N GLU A 202 20.54 42.61 -70.35
CA GLU A 202 20.09 43.97 -70.70
C GLU A 202 21.13 45.05 -70.35
N LYS A 203 21.81 44.94 -69.20
CA LYS A 203 22.89 45.85 -68.80
C LYS A 203 24.12 45.71 -69.71
N ALA A 204 24.40 44.51 -70.22
CA ALA A 204 25.46 44.30 -71.22
C ALA A 204 25.09 44.90 -72.58
N GLU A 205 23.84 44.74 -73.03
CA GLU A 205 23.34 45.34 -74.27
C GLU A 205 23.33 46.87 -74.22
N LYS A 206 22.88 47.49 -73.12
CA LYS A 206 22.93 48.96 -72.94
C LYS A 206 24.37 49.48 -73.05
N ARG A 207 25.31 48.89 -72.30
CA ARG A 207 26.75 49.17 -72.39
C ARG A 207 27.36 48.92 -73.78
N HIS A 208 26.77 48.04 -74.60
CA HIS A 208 27.20 47.86 -75.99
C HIS A 208 26.65 48.98 -76.90
N ARG A 209 25.36 49.30 -76.80
CA ARG A 209 24.70 50.38 -77.55
C ARG A 209 25.35 51.74 -77.28
N GLU A 210 25.66 52.04 -76.01
CA GLU A 210 26.38 53.26 -75.59
C GLU A 210 27.78 53.36 -76.21
N ARG A 211 28.57 52.27 -76.19
CA ARG A 211 29.89 52.23 -76.84
C ARG A 211 29.81 52.41 -78.36
N VAL A 212 28.79 51.84 -79.00
CA VAL A 212 28.56 52.00 -80.45
C VAL A 212 28.11 53.43 -80.81
N ALA A 213 27.31 54.09 -79.96
CA ALA A 213 26.94 55.49 -80.13
C ALA A 213 28.17 56.40 -80.00
N LEU A 214 28.94 56.27 -78.92
CA LEU A 214 30.17 57.04 -78.68
C LEU A 214 31.18 56.89 -79.83
N ALA A 215 31.34 55.68 -80.36
CA ALA A 215 32.21 55.43 -81.51
C ALA A 215 31.75 56.15 -82.80
N LYS A 216 30.43 56.29 -83.02
CA LYS A 216 29.88 57.07 -84.14
C LYS A 216 30.09 58.57 -83.94
N ASP A 217 29.93 59.07 -82.72
CA ASP A 217 30.12 60.47 -82.40
C ASP A 217 31.60 60.89 -82.55
N HIS A 218 32.55 60.07 -82.07
CA HIS A 218 33.98 60.27 -82.32
C HIS A 218 34.31 60.25 -83.82
N LEU A 219 33.72 59.33 -84.60
CA LEU A 219 33.92 59.28 -86.05
C LEU A 219 33.39 60.54 -86.76
N LYS A 220 32.32 61.15 -86.24
CA LYS A 220 31.77 62.41 -86.74
C LYS A 220 32.69 63.58 -86.40
N GLN A 221 33.19 63.66 -85.17
CA GLN A 221 34.16 64.68 -84.73
C GLN A 221 35.46 64.66 -85.55
N ILE A 222 35.97 63.46 -85.88
CA ILE A 222 37.17 63.31 -86.73
C ILE A 222 36.92 63.94 -88.11
N LYS A 223 35.78 63.65 -88.74
CA LYS A 223 35.42 64.23 -90.05
C LYS A 223 35.23 65.75 -89.99
N GLU A 224 34.57 66.26 -88.95
CA GLU A 224 34.41 67.70 -88.74
C GLU A 224 35.77 68.41 -88.56
N HIS A 225 36.75 67.76 -87.93
CA HIS A 225 38.11 68.26 -87.80
C HIS A 225 38.91 68.18 -89.12
N GLU A 226 38.74 67.10 -89.91
CA GLU A 226 39.33 66.99 -91.26
C GLU A 226 38.80 68.09 -92.19
N GLU A 227 37.50 68.37 -92.16
CA GLU A 227 36.88 69.46 -92.93
C GLU A 227 37.36 70.85 -92.49
N GLU A 228 37.59 71.06 -91.19
CA GLU A 228 38.12 72.32 -90.65
C GLU A 228 39.60 72.54 -91.02
N GLU A 229 40.44 71.51 -90.97
CA GLU A 229 41.82 71.56 -91.46
C GLU A 229 41.88 71.86 -92.96
N GLU A 230 40.98 71.27 -93.75
CA GLU A 230 40.84 71.59 -95.18
C GLU A 230 40.32 73.00 -95.46
N ARG A 231 39.60 73.63 -94.52
CA ARG A 231 39.28 75.07 -94.57
C ARG A 231 40.50 75.91 -94.24
N ARG A 232 41.27 75.56 -93.21
CA ARG A 232 42.48 76.28 -92.78
C ARG A 232 43.53 76.37 -93.88
N LYS A 233 43.87 75.25 -94.53
CA LYS A 233 44.82 75.23 -95.67
C LYS A 233 44.41 76.20 -96.78
N LYS A 234 43.11 76.25 -97.13
CA LYS A 234 42.57 77.17 -98.15
C LYS A 234 42.57 78.65 -97.73
N HIS A 235 42.66 78.94 -96.43
CA HIS A 235 42.90 80.28 -95.92
C HIS A 235 44.40 80.62 -95.93
N GLU A 236 45.26 79.71 -95.49
CA GLU A 236 46.72 79.87 -95.54
C GLU A 236 47.24 80.09 -96.98
N GLU A 237 46.67 79.40 -97.98
CA GLU A 237 46.97 79.63 -99.40
C GLU A 237 46.62 81.07 -99.85
N LYS A 238 45.45 81.58 -99.46
CA LYS A 238 44.99 82.94 -99.79
C LYS A 238 45.83 84.00 -99.08
N ASP A 239 46.15 83.78 -97.81
CA ASP A 239 46.99 84.67 -97.02
C ASP A 239 48.42 84.69 -97.59
N ALA A 240 48.94 83.55 -98.05
CA ALA A 240 50.23 83.49 -98.75
C ALA A 240 50.24 84.22 -100.11
N GLU A 241 49.13 84.20 -100.86
CA GLU A 241 48.97 85.03 -102.06
C GLU A 241 48.91 86.53 -101.74
N GLU A 242 48.19 86.91 -100.69
CA GLU A 242 48.06 88.30 -100.26
C GLU A 242 49.38 88.84 -99.68
N ILE A 243 50.12 88.03 -98.92
CA ILE A 243 51.48 88.36 -98.44
C ILE A 243 52.44 88.59 -99.62
N LYS A 244 52.34 87.83 -100.72
CA LYS A 244 53.14 88.09 -101.94
C LYS A 244 52.80 89.46 -102.56
N ARG A 245 51.53 89.86 -102.58
CA ARG A 245 51.10 91.19 -103.04
C ARG A 245 51.60 92.30 -102.12
N GLN A 246 51.47 92.12 -100.80
CA GLN A 246 51.92 93.08 -99.79
C GLN A 246 53.44 93.25 -99.79
N ASN A 247 54.22 92.18 -99.96
CA ASN A 247 55.69 92.26 -100.08
C ASN A 247 56.11 93.07 -101.31
N ALA A 248 55.44 92.89 -102.47
CA ALA A 248 55.72 93.69 -103.66
C ALA A 248 55.42 95.19 -103.44
N LEU A 249 54.36 95.53 -102.70
CA LEU A 249 54.07 96.92 -102.30
C LEU A 249 55.08 97.45 -101.26
N TYR A 250 55.52 96.61 -100.32
CA TYR A 250 56.50 96.96 -99.30
C TYR A 250 57.89 97.23 -99.90
N GLU A 251 58.32 96.49 -100.92
CA GLU A 251 59.55 96.82 -101.65
C GLU A 251 59.50 98.21 -102.31
N ILE A 252 58.35 98.60 -102.84
CA ILE A 252 58.12 99.94 -103.41
C ILE A 252 58.13 101.00 -102.30
N GLU A 253 57.52 100.72 -101.14
CA GLU A 253 57.48 101.64 -100.00
C GLU A 253 58.85 101.80 -99.32
N MET A 254 59.63 100.73 -99.21
CA MET A 254 60.96 100.75 -98.60
C MET A 254 61.97 101.55 -99.40
N ARG A 255 61.86 101.56 -100.74
CA ARG A 255 62.63 102.51 -101.59
C ARG A 255 62.35 103.96 -101.18
N LYS A 256 61.09 104.32 -100.90
CA LYS A 256 60.68 105.67 -100.44
C LYS A 256 61.04 105.94 -98.96
N LYS A 257 61.01 104.93 -98.08
CA LYS A 257 61.40 105.09 -96.66
C LYS A 257 62.91 105.25 -96.49
N LEU A 258 63.71 104.69 -97.40
CA LEU A 258 65.16 104.92 -97.43
C LEU A 258 65.49 106.39 -97.75
N GLU A 259 64.69 107.05 -98.59
CA GLU A 259 64.76 108.50 -98.80
C GLU A 259 64.46 109.27 -97.50
N LYS A 260 63.37 108.94 -96.78
CA LYS A 260 62.99 109.62 -95.53
C LYS A 260 63.90 109.38 -94.32
N LYS A 261 64.42 108.17 -94.09
CA LYS A 261 65.22 107.90 -92.86
C LYS A 261 66.57 108.63 -92.84
N ARG A 262 67.01 109.20 -93.97
CA ARG A 262 68.12 110.15 -94.03
C ARG A 262 67.78 111.49 -93.34
N GLU A 263 66.51 111.76 -93.06
CA GLU A 263 66.02 113.03 -92.48
C GLU A 263 65.86 112.96 -90.93
N GLU A 264 65.36 111.85 -90.38
CA GLU A 264 64.93 111.77 -88.95
C GLU A 264 66.04 111.52 -87.90
N MET A 265 67.18 110.93 -88.28
CA MET A 265 68.26 110.55 -87.35
C MET A 265 68.85 111.74 -86.55
N HIS A 266 68.50 112.97 -86.94
CA HIS A 266 68.99 114.21 -86.36
C HIS A 266 68.37 114.61 -84.99
N GLU A 267 67.30 113.98 -84.47
CA GLU A 267 66.52 114.55 -83.33
C GLU A 267 66.64 113.94 -81.91
N SER A 268 66.66 112.61 -81.75
CA SER A 268 66.06 111.92 -80.57
C SER A 268 66.88 111.83 -79.25
N ARG A 269 68.13 112.31 -79.22
CA ARG A 269 69.17 111.91 -78.24
C ARG A 269 69.07 112.51 -76.82
N ARG A 270 67.88 112.61 -76.20
CA ARG A 270 67.55 113.67 -75.19
C ARG A 270 66.89 113.32 -73.81
N ARG A 271 66.62 112.05 -73.38
CA ARG A 271 65.95 111.67 -72.06
C ARG A 271 66.33 110.25 -71.52
N PHE A 272 66.07 109.88 -70.24
CA PHE A 272 66.21 108.46 -69.76
C PHE A 272 65.42 107.88 -68.51
N LEU A 273 65.66 108.29 -67.24
CA LEU A 273 66.12 107.37 -66.16
C LEU A 273 65.18 106.52 -65.22
N GLU A 274 64.29 107.11 -64.39
CA GLU A 274 64.12 106.72 -62.95
C GLU A 274 62.98 105.71 -62.56
N HIS A 275 63.14 104.83 -61.52
CA HIS A 275 62.05 103.88 -61.08
C HIS A 275 62.00 103.11 -59.70
N MET A 276 63.01 103.01 -58.81
CA MET A 276 63.40 101.67 -58.26
C MET A 276 62.90 101.03 -56.90
N GLN A 277 62.31 101.69 -55.90
CA GLN A 277 62.40 101.27 -54.45
C GLN A 277 61.48 100.13 -53.87
N ASP A 278 61.33 99.98 -52.52
CA ASP A 278 61.64 98.74 -51.73
C ASP A 278 60.48 97.97 -51.00
N LYS A 279 60.76 96.78 -50.38
CA LYS A 279 59.84 95.86 -49.61
C LYS A 279 60.60 94.92 -48.62
N HIS A 280 59.99 94.30 -47.55
CA HIS A 280 60.70 93.24 -46.74
C HIS A 280 59.96 92.16 -45.84
N ILE A 281 59.17 92.45 -44.79
CA ILE A 281 59.42 91.87 -43.41
C ILE A 281 58.92 90.46 -42.93
N ILE A 282 57.61 90.16 -42.71
CA ILE A 282 57.10 89.61 -41.39
C ILE A 282 56.48 88.17 -41.27
N LYS A 283 56.81 87.38 -40.20
CA LYS A 283 56.00 86.30 -39.51
C LYS A 283 56.62 85.86 -38.13
N ALA A 284 55.93 85.06 -37.26
CA ALA A 284 56.44 84.55 -35.94
C ALA A 284 56.06 83.10 -35.41
N VAL A 285 54.94 82.87 -34.69
CA VAL A 285 54.90 82.39 -33.25
C VAL A 285 54.90 80.87 -32.81
N GLU A 286 54.29 79.92 -33.50
CA GLU A 286 53.03 79.26 -33.02
C GLU A 286 53.00 77.77 -32.45
N GLN A 287 54.02 77.19 -31.77
CA GLN A 287 54.22 75.70 -31.80
C GLN A 287 54.17 74.73 -30.54
N GLN A 288 53.75 75.07 -29.31
CA GLN A 288 54.29 74.36 -28.08
C GLN A 288 53.41 73.46 -27.14
N GLN A 289 52.18 72.98 -27.45
CA GLN A 289 51.21 72.50 -26.41
C GLN A 289 50.83 70.99 -26.28
N GLN A 290 51.45 70.00 -26.94
CA GLN A 290 50.78 68.71 -27.21
C GLN A 290 51.10 67.45 -26.33
N GLU A 291 51.98 67.48 -25.31
CA GLU A 291 52.69 66.25 -24.84
C GLU A 291 52.23 65.57 -23.51
N GLU A 292 51.20 66.03 -22.78
CA GLU A 292 51.01 65.64 -21.35
C GLU A 292 50.06 64.45 -21.00
N GLU A 293 49.29 63.86 -21.92
CA GLU A 293 48.10 63.05 -21.51
C GLU A 293 48.29 61.52 -21.23
N ASP A 294 49.37 60.88 -21.68
CA ASP A 294 49.39 59.41 -21.89
C ASP A 294 49.67 58.47 -20.67
N GLU A 295 50.05 58.96 -19.49
CA GLU A 295 50.59 58.07 -18.43
C GLU A 295 49.57 57.27 -17.58
N LYS A 296 48.27 57.60 -17.61
CA LYS A 296 47.32 57.18 -16.54
C LYS A 296 46.85 55.72 -16.57
N ILE A 297 47.00 54.98 -17.68
CA ILE A 297 46.25 53.73 -17.92
C ILE A 297 46.86 52.46 -17.26
N ARG A 298 48.14 52.44 -16.87
CA ARG A 298 48.86 51.18 -16.54
C ARG A 298 48.58 50.54 -15.16
N LYS A 299 47.83 51.19 -14.26
CA LYS A 299 47.71 50.76 -12.84
C LYS A 299 46.63 49.70 -12.53
N PHE A 300 45.62 49.50 -13.39
CA PHE A 300 44.39 48.77 -13.01
C PHE A 300 44.47 47.22 -13.05
N ILE A 301 45.45 46.63 -13.75
CA ILE A 301 45.46 45.18 -14.07
C ILE A 301 46.02 44.30 -12.93
N LYS A 302 46.78 44.86 -11.98
CA LYS A 302 47.49 44.07 -10.95
C LYS A 302 46.60 43.49 -9.83
N ALA A 303 45.38 43.98 -9.63
CA ALA A 303 44.55 43.64 -8.47
C ALA A 303 43.77 42.30 -8.58
N LYS A 304 43.50 41.79 -9.78
CA LYS A 304 42.48 40.74 -10.01
C LYS A 304 42.96 39.29 -9.82
N LYS A 305 44.24 39.06 -9.43
CA LYS A 305 44.83 37.70 -9.32
C LYS A 305 44.89 37.10 -7.90
N CYS A 306 44.72 37.87 -6.81
CA CYS A 306 44.87 37.33 -5.44
C CYS A 306 43.66 36.55 -4.90
N LEU A 307 42.46 36.68 -5.49
CA LEU A 307 41.22 36.17 -4.88
C LEU A 307 40.93 34.67 -5.07
N ILE A 308 41.71 33.94 -5.87
CA ILE A 308 41.39 32.55 -6.27
C ILE A 308 42.17 31.48 -5.46
N GLN A 309 43.26 31.86 -4.76
CA GLN A 309 44.10 30.90 -4.03
C GLN A 309 43.51 30.44 -2.68
N MET A 310 42.60 31.21 -2.08
CA MET A 310 42.04 30.97 -0.74
C MET A 310 41.06 29.78 -0.62
N GLY A 311 40.63 29.18 -1.74
CA GLY A 311 39.46 28.29 -1.76
C GLY A 311 39.71 26.78 -1.64
N LYS A 312 40.96 26.30 -1.72
CA LYS A 312 41.25 24.85 -1.91
C LYS A 312 41.90 24.12 -0.73
N GLU A 313 42.16 24.80 0.38
CA GLU A 313 42.93 24.23 1.51
C GLU A 313 42.08 23.82 2.73
N LYS A 314 40.75 24.04 2.72
CA LYS A 314 39.87 23.76 3.88
C LYS A 314 39.00 22.49 3.82
N GLU A 315 38.98 21.75 2.70
CA GLU A 315 38.16 20.51 2.58
C GLU A 315 38.93 19.21 2.87
N ALA A 316 40.26 19.24 2.99
CA ALA A 316 41.08 18.04 3.12
C ALA A 316 41.27 17.50 4.56
N GLU A 317 40.86 18.25 5.58
CA GLU A 317 41.24 17.98 6.98
C GLU A 317 40.18 17.17 7.77
N THR A 318 38.90 17.22 7.37
CA THR A 318 37.79 16.65 8.15
C THR A 318 37.62 15.12 8.04
N HIS A 319 38.23 14.47 7.05
CA HIS A 319 38.02 13.03 6.79
C HIS A 319 38.98 12.07 7.52
N ARG A 320 40.05 12.55 8.17
CA ARG A 320 41.06 11.66 8.80
C ARG A 320 40.87 11.36 10.30
N LEU A 321 39.83 11.90 10.94
CA LEU A 321 39.65 11.81 12.40
C LEU A 321 38.67 10.71 12.88
N MET A 322 37.79 10.16 12.01
CA MET A 322 36.68 9.31 12.46
C MET A 322 36.99 7.81 12.67
N GLU A 323 38.06 7.25 12.08
CA GLU A 323 38.26 5.78 12.06
C GLU A 323 39.12 5.19 13.21
N LYS A 324 39.73 6.00 14.08
CA LYS A 324 40.73 5.49 15.06
C LYS A 324 40.21 5.21 16.49
N ARG A 325 38.89 5.18 16.73
CA ARG A 325 38.32 5.11 18.10
C ARG A 325 37.63 3.80 18.51
N ARG A 326 37.36 2.83 17.62
CA ARG A 326 36.41 1.73 17.92
C ARG A 326 36.95 0.32 18.19
N GLU A 327 38.20 -0.05 17.87
CA GLU A 327 38.55 -1.48 17.72
C GLU A 327 39.72 -2.04 18.56
N ARG A 328 40.18 -1.40 19.64
CA ARG A 328 41.41 -1.87 20.36
C ARG A 328 41.42 -2.02 21.89
N ILE A 329 40.29 -1.85 22.59
CA ILE A 329 40.26 -1.95 24.07
C ILE A 329 39.31 -3.06 24.59
N HIS A 330 38.48 -3.67 23.74
CA HIS A 330 37.47 -4.64 24.17
C HIS A 330 38.04 -6.03 24.57
N ASN A 331 39.19 -6.44 24.03
CA ASN A 331 39.59 -7.86 23.98
C ASN A 331 40.75 -8.24 24.93
N PHE A 332 40.86 -7.66 26.14
CA PHE A 332 41.94 -8.02 27.08
C PHE A 332 41.57 -8.09 28.58
N LEU A 333 40.31 -7.87 28.96
CA LEU A 333 39.88 -7.90 30.38
C LEU A 333 39.04 -9.12 30.78
N SER A 334 38.89 -10.10 29.89
CA SER A 334 38.04 -11.29 30.08
C SER A 334 38.73 -12.50 30.70
N GLU A 335 40.05 -12.50 30.86
CA GLU A 335 40.83 -13.73 31.14
C GLU A 335 41.40 -13.86 32.56
N LEU A 336 41.22 -12.86 33.43
CA LEU A 336 41.91 -12.77 34.73
C LEU A 336 41.01 -13.07 35.97
N LEU A 337 39.96 -13.88 35.81
CA LEU A 337 38.93 -14.13 36.84
C LEU A 337 38.74 -15.62 37.22
N LYS A 338 39.77 -16.46 37.11
CA LYS A 338 39.56 -17.93 37.07
C LYS A 338 40.45 -18.83 37.95
N GLU A 339 41.13 -18.30 38.96
CA GLU A 339 42.07 -19.13 39.77
C GLU A 339 42.17 -18.68 41.24
N LYS A 340 41.53 -19.39 42.18
CA LYS A 340 41.64 -19.25 43.67
C LYS A 340 40.95 -20.41 44.44
N LEU A 341 41.38 -20.59 45.71
CA LEU A 341 40.86 -21.40 46.85
C LEU A 341 41.87 -22.45 47.41
N ASP A 342 41.76 -22.74 48.72
CA ASP A 342 42.85 -23.16 49.64
C ASP A 342 42.39 -24.29 50.63
N ASN A 343 43.25 -24.82 51.54
CA ASN A 343 43.00 -25.97 52.47
C ASN A 343 43.63 -25.79 53.90
N GLU A 344 43.33 -26.68 54.88
CA GLU A 344 43.35 -26.45 56.37
C GLU A 344 44.11 -27.47 57.30
N ASP A 345 44.28 -27.09 58.61
CA ASP A 345 44.22 -27.84 59.92
C ASP A 345 45.23 -28.90 60.50
N MET A 346 45.36 -28.94 61.87
CA MET A 346 45.81 -30.09 62.76
C MET A 346 46.00 -29.81 64.32
N ILE A 347 45.87 -30.86 65.20
CA ILE A 347 46.37 -31.09 66.63
C ILE A 347 45.42 -31.01 67.89
N ILE A 348 45.34 -32.11 68.71
CA ILE A 348 44.77 -32.25 70.10
C ILE A 348 45.49 -33.41 70.92
N ALA A 349 45.50 -33.39 72.28
CA ALA A 349 45.33 -34.53 73.27
C ALA A 349 46.43 -34.88 74.35
N ARG A 350 46.02 -35.08 75.64
CA ARG A 350 46.53 -36.02 76.72
C ARG A 350 45.96 -35.68 78.15
N ASP A 351 45.60 -36.69 78.99
CA ASP A 351 45.56 -36.74 80.51
C ASP A 351 44.37 -37.55 81.14
N ILE A 352 44.61 -38.65 81.89
CA ILE A 352 43.66 -39.37 82.83
C ILE A 352 44.45 -40.15 83.92
N ALA A 353 43.94 -40.21 85.17
CA ALA A 353 44.65 -40.69 86.39
C ALA A 353 43.87 -41.72 87.29
N GLU A 354 44.31 -41.91 88.54
CA GLU A 354 44.02 -43.00 89.51
C GLU A 354 42.88 -42.71 90.54
N ALA A 355 42.24 -43.74 91.14
CA ALA A 355 41.03 -43.57 91.99
C ALA A 355 40.60 -44.68 93.03
N GLU A 356 41.42 -45.63 93.53
CA GLU A 356 40.87 -46.98 93.92
C GLU A 356 40.75 -47.48 95.41
N ALA A 357 41.19 -46.80 96.49
CA ALA A 357 41.56 -47.50 97.75
C ALA A 357 40.53 -47.78 98.91
N GLU A 358 39.23 -47.46 98.82
CA GLU A 358 38.32 -47.22 99.99
C GLU A 358 37.51 -48.43 100.61
N TRP A 359 37.81 -49.71 100.31
CA TRP A 359 36.75 -50.73 100.27
C TRP A 359 36.41 -51.62 101.51
N GLU A 360 37.34 -52.03 102.37
CA GLU A 360 37.27 -53.40 102.96
C GLU A 360 36.55 -53.62 104.33
N LYS A 361 36.35 -52.62 105.20
CA LYS A 361 36.03 -52.87 106.63
C LYS A 361 34.58 -53.24 107.00
N ARG A 362 33.62 -53.29 106.07
CA ARG A 362 32.16 -53.28 106.37
C ARG A 362 31.53 -54.66 106.69
N GLU A 363 32.30 -55.69 107.06
CA GLU A 363 31.94 -57.06 106.67
C GLU A 363 31.34 -58.03 107.72
N ARG A 364 31.50 -57.85 109.04
CA ARG A 364 31.20 -58.94 110.01
C ARG A 364 29.92 -58.83 110.86
N GLU A 365 29.45 -57.64 111.22
CA GLU A 365 28.18 -57.49 111.99
C GLU A 365 26.92 -57.89 111.18
N LYS A 366 27.11 -58.24 109.91
CA LYS A 366 26.10 -58.78 109.00
C LYS A 366 25.56 -60.15 109.50
N ASP A 367 26.39 -61.00 110.10
CA ASP A 367 26.15 -62.46 110.07
C ASP A 367 25.06 -63.03 111.00
N GLU A 368 24.69 -62.39 112.11
CA GLU A 368 23.66 -62.94 113.01
C GLU A 368 22.24 -62.44 112.71
N LYS A 369 22.10 -61.18 112.27
CA LYS A 369 20.85 -60.66 111.68
C LYS A 369 20.37 -61.57 110.56
N ASN A 370 21.32 -61.99 109.70
CA ASN A 370 21.09 -62.93 108.61
C ASN A 370 20.31 -64.19 109.05
N LYS A 371 20.50 -64.75 110.26
CA LYS A 371 19.88 -66.05 110.63
C LYS A 371 18.40 -65.99 110.98
N ALA A 372 17.95 -64.93 111.64
CA ALA A 372 16.52 -64.73 111.92
C ALA A 372 15.80 -64.24 110.66
N GLU A 373 16.44 -63.33 109.93
CA GLU A 373 16.02 -62.90 108.60
C GLU A 373 15.88 -64.11 107.67
N LEU A 374 16.82 -65.06 107.64
CA LEU A 374 16.77 -66.25 106.77
C LEU A 374 15.48 -67.09 106.90
N LYS A 375 14.78 -67.07 108.04
CA LYS A 375 13.50 -67.81 108.22
C LYS A 375 12.29 -67.03 107.71
N THR A 376 12.16 -65.75 108.05
CA THR A 376 11.10 -64.90 107.47
C THR A 376 11.30 -64.76 105.96
N ILE A 377 12.56 -64.67 105.52
CA ILE A 377 12.99 -64.79 104.13
C ILE A 377 12.60 -66.15 103.54
N ALA A 378 12.62 -67.27 104.27
CA ALA A 378 12.22 -68.57 103.72
C ALA A 378 10.71 -68.66 103.44
N GLU A 379 9.87 -68.16 104.33
CA GLU A 379 8.40 -68.12 104.15
C GLU A 379 8.00 -67.08 103.10
N TYR A 380 8.61 -65.89 103.14
CA TYR A 380 8.50 -64.88 102.08
C TYR A 380 8.99 -65.43 100.74
N ARG A 381 10.12 -66.17 100.69
CA ARG A 381 10.58 -66.87 99.48
C ARG A 381 9.55 -67.88 98.99
N ALA A 382 8.87 -68.64 99.86
CA ALA A 382 7.86 -69.60 99.42
C ALA A 382 6.64 -68.91 98.78
N ILE A 383 6.18 -67.79 99.34
CA ILE A 383 5.10 -66.96 98.77
C ILE A 383 5.56 -66.28 97.48
N VAL A 384 6.75 -65.65 97.49
CA VAL A 384 7.38 -65.06 96.31
C VAL A 384 7.60 -66.09 95.21
N MET A 385 7.95 -67.34 95.52
CA MET A 385 8.08 -68.39 94.51
C MET A 385 6.73 -68.75 93.87
N LYS A 386 5.64 -68.82 94.65
CA LYS A 386 4.29 -69.03 94.08
C LYS A 386 3.82 -67.84 93.26
N ASN A 387 3.93 -66.63 93.79
CA ASN A 387 3.58 -65.41 93.06
C ASN A 387 4.44 -65.25 91.81
N LYS A 388 5.74 -65.56 91.88
CA LYS A 388 6.65 -65.57 90.72
C LYS A 388 6.29 -66.66 89.72
N GLU A 389 5.82 -67.84 90.15
CA GLU A 389 5.28 -68.83 89.20
C GLU A 389 4.00 -68.35 88.51
N GLU A 390 3.11 -67.64 89.22
CA GLU A 390 1.89 -67.06 88.65
C GLU A 390 2.19 -65.87 87.73
N GLU A 391 3.08 -64.96 88.14
CA GLU A 391 3.63 -63.90 87.28
C GLU A 391 4.34 -64.50 86.06
N GLU A 392 5.12 -65.57 86.19
CA GLU A 392 5.76 -66.23 85.05
C GLU A 392 4.73 -66.95 84.15
N ARG A 393 3.60 -67.42 84.69
CA ARG A 393 2.47 -67.91 83.87
C ARG A 393 1.79 -66.75 83.14
N GLN A 394 1.54 -65.62 83.81
CA GLN A 394 0.96 -64.41 83.21
C GLN A 394 1.90 -63.82 82.15
N ARG A 395 3.17 -63.59 82.44
CA ARG A 395 4.21 -63.18 81.47
C ARG A 395 4.30 -64.12 80.27
N LYS A 396 4.11 -65.43 80.45
CA LYS A 396 4.07 -66.40 79.33
C LYS A 396 2.78 -66.32 78.50
N ILE A 397 1.68 -65.81 79.07
CA ILE A 397 0.44 -65.52 78.34
C ILE A 397 0.60 -64.17 77.63
N GLU A 398 0.97 -63.11 78.35
CA GLU A 398 1.24 -61.78 77.81
C GLU A 398 2.30 -61.80 76.70
N ALA A 399 3.40 -62.54 76.85
CA ALA A 399 4.41 -62.67 75.80
C ALA A 399 3.88 -63.42 74.56
N LYS A 400 2.93 -64.35 74.71
CA LYS A 400 2.25 -64.98 73.57
C LYS A 400 1.26 -64.03 72.91
N GLU A 401 0.54 -63.24 73.69
CA GLU A 401 -0.39 -62.22 73.18
C GLU A 401 0.36 -61.08 72.47
N GLN A 402 1.48 -60.62 73.03
CA GLN A 402 2.41 -59.68 72.40
C GLN A 402 3.01 -60.26 71.13
N LEU A 403 3.46 -61.52 71.13
CA LEU A 403 3.95 -62.18 69.91
C LEU A 403 2.87 -62.26 68.83
N LEU A 404 1.64 -62.64 69.20
CA LEU A 404 0.50 -62.66 68.27
C LEU A 404 0.11 -61.24 67.79
N ALA A 405 0.25 -60.21 68.63
CA ALA A 405 0.03 -58.82 68.25
C ALA A 405 1.10 -58.31 67.27
N VAL A 406 2.38 -58.64 67.51
CA VAL A 406 3.50 -58.34 66.58
C VAL A 406 3.29 -59.08 65.27
N MET A 407 2.99 -60.38 65.27
CA MET A 407 2.72 -61.13 64.03
C MET A 407 1.55 -60.55 63.23
N LYS A 408 0.49 -60.08 63.89
CA LYS A 408 -0.64 -59.40 63.23
C LYS A 408 -0.23 -58.02 62.69
N ALA A 409 0.55 -57.25 63.46
CA ALA A 409 1.05 -55.94 63.02
C ALA A 409 1.98 -56.08 61.81
N ASP A 410 2.88 -57.06 61.81
CA ASP A 410 3.76 -57.39 60.68
C ASP A 410 2.94 -57.83 59.46
N GLN A 411 1.91 -58.66 59.63
CA GLN A 411 1.02 -59.04 58.53
C GLN A 411 0.33 -57.81 57.91
N ILE A 412 -0.27 -56.95 58.74
CA ILE A 412 -0.93 -55.71 58.29
C ILE A 412 0.09 -54.78 57.60
N PHE A 413 1.31 -54.67 58.13
CA PHE A 413 2.39 -53.89 57.53
C PHE A 413 2.77 -54.43 56.14
N TRP A 414 2.92 -55.75 55.99
CA TRP A 414 3.22 -56.38 54.70
C TRP A 414 2.07 -56.26 53.69
N GLU A 415 0.82 -56.33 54.14
CA GLU A 415 -0.36 -56.10 53.29
C GLU A 415 -0.42 -54.64 52.81
N HIS A 416 -0.19 -53.68 53.71
CA HIS A 416 -0.13 -52.26 53.40
C HIS A 416 1.05 -51.89 52.48
N GLU A 417 2.23 -52.48 52.67
CA GLU A 417 3.38 -52.30 51.76
C GLU A 417 3.13 -52.90 50.37
N LYS A 418 2.44 -54.05 50.27
CA LYS A 418 1.98 -54.60 48.99
C LYS A 418 0.96 -53.68 48.32
N GLU A 419 0.01 -53.13 49.08
CA GLU A 419 -1.01 -52.22 48.55
C GLU A 419 -0.40 -50.90 48.05
N LYS A 420 0.57 -50.32 48.78
CA LYS A 420 1.33 -49.15 48.33
C LYS A 420 2.07 -49.41 47.02
N LYS A 421 2.80 -50.53 46.92
CA LYS A 421 3.51 -50.91 45.70
C LYS A 421 2.54 -51.08 44.52
N TYR A 422 1.43 -51.77 44.75
CA TYR A 422 0.38 -51.91 43.74
C TYR A 422 -0.23 -50.57 43.29
N LYS A 423 -0.46 -49.63 44.22
CA LYS A 423 -0.92 -48.26 43.90
C LYS A 423 0.12 -47.50 43.08
N ALA A 424 1.38 -47.48 43.50
CA ALA A 424 2.48 -46.86 42.74
C ALA A 424 2.64 -47.48 41.34
N ASP A 425 2.61 -48.81 41.21
CA ASP A 425 2.66 -49.52 39.92
C ASP A 425 1.46 -49.20 39.03
N LYS A 426 0.29 -48.91 39.61
CA LYS A 426 -0.91 -48.48 38.88
C LYS A 426 -0.77 -47.03 38.41
N GLU A 427 -0.36 -46.12 39.28
CA GLU A 427 -0.09 -44.71 38.97
C GLU A 427 0.99 -44.57 37.89
N HIS A 428 2.09 -45.34 37.97
CA HIS A 428 3.14 -45.35 36.95
C HIS A 428 2.62 -45.83 35.59
N ARG A 429 1.74 -46.84 35.55
CA ARG A 429 1.08 -47.28 34.31
C ARG A 429 0.11 -46.23 33.76
N GLU A 430 -0.70 -45.60 34.61
CA GLU A 430 -1.60 -44.51 34.18
C GLU A 430 -0.83 -43.31 33.60
N VAL A 431 0.30 -42.93 34.20
CA VAL A 431 1.20 -41.89 33.67
C VAL A 431 1.86 -42.33 32.36
N GLN A 432 2.28 -43.59 32.25
CA GLN A 432 2.85 -44.14 31.01
C GLN A 432 1.83 -44.13 29.87
N ASP A 433 0.60 -44.58 30.12
CA ASP A 433 -0.49 -44.59 29.14
C ASP A 433 -0.87 -43.16 28.72
N ALA A 434 -0.96 -42.22 29.66
CA ALA A 434 -1.18 -40.81 29.37
C ALA A 434 -0.07 -40.21 28.49
N HIS A 435 1.19 -40.57 28.75
CA HIS A 435 2.32 -40.14 27.91
C HIS A 435 2.26 -40.75 26.51
N ILE A 436 1.92 -42.04 26.38
CA ILE A 436 1.73 -42.71 25.08
C ILE A 436 0.59 -42.04 24.29
N GLN A 437 -0.54 -41.71 24.93
CA GLN A 437 -1.64 -40.98 24.30
C GLN A 437 -1.21 -39.58 23.86
N GLN A 438 -0.44 -38.86 24.69
CA GLN A 438 0.11 -37.54 24.33
C GLN A 438 1.08 -37.62 23.15
N MET A 439 1.97 -38.62 23.12
CA MET A 439 2.87 -38.88 22.00
C MET A 439 2.09 -39.20 20.71
N ALA A 440 1.04 -40.02 20.80
CA ALA A 440 0.18 -40.36 19.66
C ALA A 440 -0.55 -39.11 19.13
N LYS A 441 -1.13 -38.29 20.02
CA LYS A 441 -1.76 -37.00 19.68
C LYS A 441 -0.77 -36.03 19.02
N ASN A 442 0.43 -35.88 19.58
CA ASN A 442 1.46 -35.02 19.01
C ASN A 442 1.92 -35.51 17.63
N LYS A 443 2.08 -36.83 17.44
CA LYS A 443 2.43 -37.44 16.15
C LYS A 443 1.31 -37.27 15.11
N PHE A 444 0.05 -37.34 15.52
CA PHE A 444 -1.11 -37.07 14.68
C PHE A 444 -1.18 -35.59 14.28
N ASN A 445 -1.06 -34.67 15.23
CA ASN A 445 -1.03 -33.22 14.99
C ASN A 445 0.13 -32.83 14.06
N ALA A 446 1.33 -33.42 14.24
CA ALA A 446 2.47 -33.18 13.36
C ALA A 446 2.24 -33.69 11.92
N LYS A 447 1.50 -34.79 11.74
CA LYS A 447 1.06 -35.24 10.40
C LYS A 447 0.04 -34.28 9.79
N GLN A 448 -0.95 -33.84 10.57
CA GLN A 448 -1.95 -32.86 10.10
C GLN A 448 -1.30 -31.52 9.72
N ALA A 449 -0.35 -31.02 10.53
CA ALA A 449 0.39 -29.79 10.24
C ALA A 449 1.17 -29.90 8.92
N LYS A 450 1.89 -31.00 8.69
CA LYS A 450 2.57 -31.26 7.41
C LYS A 450 1.60 -31.37 6.24
N GLN A 451 0.44 -31.98 6.42
CA GLN A 451 -0.57 -32.06 5.37
C GLN A 451 -1.14 -30.68 5.04
N ALA A 452 -1.46 -29.87 6.06
CA ALA A 452 -1.93 -28.51 5.90
C ALA A 452 -0.88 -27.60 5.25
N GLU A 453 0.41 -27.78 5.55
CA GLU A 453 1.53 -27.09 4.89
C GLU A 453 1.61 -27.46 3.40
N LEU A 454 1.54 -28.75 3.05
CA LEU A 454 1.50 -29.22 1.66
C LEU A 454 0.29 -28.69 0.90
N ASP A 455 -0.89 -28.68 1.53
CA ASP A 455 -2.12 -28.17 0.92
C ASP A 455 -2.11 -26.64 0.78
N TYR A 456 -1.50 -25.92 1.74
CA TYR A 456 -1.22 -24.48 1.60
C TYR A 456 -0.25 -24.19 0.44
N CYS A 457 0.81 -24.97 0.28
CA CYS A 457 1.72 -24.85 -0.88
C CYS A 457 0.95 -25.09 -2.19
N ARG A 458 0.14 -26.15 -2.29
CA ARG A 458 -0.68 -26.45 -3.48
C ARG A 458 -1.66 -25.31 -3.81
N LEU A 459 -2.36 -24.77 -2.82
CA LEU A 459 -3.27 -23.63 -3.00
C LEU A 459 -2.52 -22.36 -3.44
N THR A 460 -1.31 -22.15 -2.93
CA THR A 460 -0.44 -21.02 -3.33
C THR A 460 0.03 -21.18 -4.78
N GLU A 461 0.48 -22.38 -5.17
CA GLU A 461 0.88 -22.70 -6.55
C GLU A 461 -0.30 -22.56 -7.52
N ALA A 462 -1.50 -23.03 -7.14
CA ALA A 462 -2.72 -22.86 -7.93
C ALA A 462 -3.08 -21.36 -8.12
N LEU A 463 -3.04 -20.56 -7.05
CA LEU A 463 -3.31 -19.12 -7.11
C LEU A 463 -2.30 -18.36 -7.99
N VAL A 464 -1.03 -18.78 -7.99
CA VAL A 464 0.00 -18.22 -8.90
C VAL A 464 -0.29 -18.62 -10.35
N ALA A 465 -0.70 -19.86 -10.60
CA ALA A 465 -1.07 -20.32 -11.94
C ALA A 465 -2.34 -19.63 -12.48
N GLU A 466 -3.33 -19.34 -11.64
CA GLU A 466 -4.50 -18.53 -12.02
C GLU A 466 -4.12 -17.09 -12.38
N LYS A 467 -3.26 -16.43 -11.57
CA LYS A 467 -2.77 -15.08 -11.86
C LYS A 467 -1.92 -14.99 -13.13
N GLU A 468 -1.12 -16.01 -13.44
CA GLU A 468 -0.40 -16.04 -14.73
C GLU A 468 -1.37 -16.28 -15.89
N LYS A 469 -2.47 -17.05 -15.73
CA LYS A 469 -3.53 -17.13 -16.76
C LYS A 469 -4.20 -15.77 -16.98
N GLU A 470 -4.64 -15.09 -15.92
CA GLU A 470 -5.19 -13.73 -15.99
C GLU A 470 -4.23 -12.77 -16.73
N PHE A 471 -2.93 -12.84 -16.43
CA PHE A 471 -1.90 -12.08 -17.13
C PHE A 471 -1.78 -12.46 -18.61
N GLN A 472 -1.74 -13.75 -18.94
CA GLN A 472 -1.61 -14.24 -20.32
C GLN A 472 -2.84 -13.89 -21.16
N ASP A 473 -4.03 -13.90 -20.58
CA ASP A 473 -5.28 -13.54 -21.24
C ASP A 473 -5.28 -12.04 -21.58
N TYR A 474 -5.02 -11.19 -20.58
CA TYR A 474 -4.82 -9.74 -20.75
C TYR A 474 -3.71 -9.42 -21.78
N ALA A 475 -2.60 -10.14 -21.74
CA ALA A 475 -1.48 -9.90 -22.65
C ALA A 475 -1.82 -10.27 -24.10
N ARG A 476 -2.67 -11.29 -24.33
CA ARG A 476 -3.19 -11.62 -25.66
C ARG A 476 -4.11 -10.52 -26.18
N GLU A 477 -5.08 -10.07 -25.39
CA GLU A 477 -5.98 -8.97 -25.77
C GLU A 477 -5.21 -7.69 -26.17
N VAL A 478 -4.20 -7.31 -25.39
CA VAL A 478 -3.36 -6.14 -25.69
C VAL A 478 -2.47 -6.36 -26.91
N ILE A 479 -1.93 -7.57 -27.11
CA ILE A 479 -1.15 -7.91 -28.31
C ILE A 479 -2.03 -7.88 -29.56
N GLU A 480 -3.27 -8.40 -29.50
CA GLU A 480 -4.23 -8.38 -30.60
C GLU A 480 -4.55 -6.94 -31.00
N LEU A 481 -4.95 -6.08 -30.05
CA LEU A 481 -5.25 -4.66 -30.28
C LEU A 481 -4.05 -3.87 -30.84
N GLU A 482 -2.84 -4.11 -30.33
CA GLU A 482 -1.62 -3.46 -30.85
C GLU A 482 -1.16 -4.07 -32.18
N SER A 483 -1.54 -5.31 -32.52
CA SER A 483 -1.24 -5.94 -33.81
C SER A 483 -2.06 -5.33 -34.94
N GLU A 484 -3.35 -5.08 -34.71
CA GLU A 484 -4.25 -4.40 -35.67
C GLU A 484 -3.73 -3.00 -36.01
N THR A 485 -3.29 -2.26 -34.99
CA THR A 485 -2.89 -0.86 -35.15
C THR A 485 -1.41 -0.67 -35.49
N THR A 486 -0.54 -1.63 -35.14
CA THR A 486 0.92 -1.46 -35.08
C THR A 486 1.68 -2.76 -35.40
N ASN A 487 1.22 -3.50 -36.43
CA ASN A 487 1.71 -4.84 -36.79
C ASN A 487 3.25 -5.01 -36.93
N LYS A 488 4.02 -3.92 -37.09
CA LYS A 488 5.49 -3.93 -37.15
C LYS A 488 6.21 -3.95 -35.79
N PHE A 489 5.58 -3.51 -34.70
CA PHE A 489 6.27 -3.22 -33.43
C PHE A 489 5.83 -4.10 -32.25
N ILE A 490 5.21 -5.25 -32.51
CA ILE A 490 4.72 -6.19 -31.49
C ILE A 490 5.86 -6.92 -30.75
N TYR A 491 7.07 -7.02 -31.33
CA TYR A 491 8.17 -7.83 -30.78
C TYR A 491 8.50 -7.60 -29.29
N PRO A 492 8.55 -6.35 -28.75
CA PRO A 492 8.76 -6.11 -27.31
C PRO A 492 7.67 -6.72 -26.43
N LEU A 493 6.40 -6.72 -26.87
CA LEU A 493 5.28 -7.33 -26.16
C LEU A 493 5.43 -8.85 -26.12
N VAL A 494 5.65 -9.47 -27.29
CA VAL A 494 5.85 -10.93 -27.41
C VAL A 494 7.03 -11.39 -26.54
N LYS A 495 8.14 -10.64 -26.56
CA LYS A 495 9.32 -10.93 -25.73
C LYS A 495 8.98 -10.87 -24.22
N ALA A 496 8.27 -9.84 -23.78
CA ALA A 496 7.85 -9.73 -22.38
C ALA A 496 6.94 -10.89 -21.95
N VAL A 497 6.01 -11.33 -22.80
CA VAL A 497 5.17 -12.51 -22.53
C VAL A 497 6.02 -13.80 -22.43
N GLN A 498 6.99 -13.99 -23.33
CA GLN A 498 7.88 -15.16 -23.34
C GLN A 498 8.83 -15.26 -22.14
N GLU A 499 9.08 -14.17 -21.41
CA GLU A 499 10.04 -14.19 -20.28
C GLU A 499 9.56 -14.97 -19.05
N GLY A 500 8.26 -15.27 -18.95
CA GLY A 500 7.65 -16.07 -17.88
C GLY A 500 7.46 -15.33 -16.53
N PRO A 501 6.69 -15.91 -15.59
CA PRO A 501 6.60 -15.41 -14.23
C PRO A 501 7.93 -15.55 -13.48
N GLY A 502 8.37 -14.45 -12.84
CA GLY A 502 9.64 -14.35 -12.11
C GLY A 502 10.75 -13.71 -12.93
N SER A 503 11.47 -12.74 -12.34
CA SER A 503 12.58 -11.98 -12.96
C SER A 503 13.88 -12.79 -13.11
N GLY A 504 13.76 -14.12 -13.24
CA GLY A 504 14.86 -15.07 -13.33
C GLY A 504 15.53 -15.08 -14.70
N ARG A 505 16.82 -15.45 -14.71
CA ARG A 505 17.53 -15.84 -15.94
C ARG A 505 17.58 -17.35 -16.17
N GLY A 506 17.01 -18.15 -15.28
CA GLY A 506 16.97 -19.61 -15.43
C GLY A 506 16.12 -20.11 -16.62
N PRO A 507 16.11 -21.42 -16.89
CA PRO A 507 15.09 -22.06 -17.72
C PRO A 507 13.69 -21.88 -17.12
N VAL A 508 12.67 -21.92 -17.98
CA VAL A 508 11.25 -21.85 -17.60
C VAL A 508 10.80 -23.24 -17.12
N LEU A 509 10.32 -23.32 -15.87
CA LEU A 509 9.82 -24.58 -15.29
C LEU A 509 8.32 -24.72 -15.57
N VAL A 510 7.97 -25.44 -16.64
CA VAL A 510 6.57 -25.64 -17.07
C VAL A 510 5.73 -26.28 -15.95
N ASP A 511 6.28 -27.29 -15.26
CA ASP A 511 5.61 -28.03 -14.19
C ASP A 511 5.29 -27.20 -12.94
N ARG A 512 5.91 -26.01 -12.79
CA ARG A 512 5.66 -25.06 -11.69
C ARG A 512 5.05 -23.76 -12.19
N GLY A 513 4.00 -23.87 -13.00
CA GLY A 513 3.26 -22.70 -13.52
C GLY A 513 4.09 -21.77 -14.41
N GLY A 514 5.11 -22.31 -15.09
CA GLY A 514 6.03 -21.52 -15.91
C GLY A 514 7.02 -20.66 -15.12
N LEU A 515 7.18 -20.87 -13.81
CA LEU A 515 8.12 -20.10 -12.99
C LEU A 515 9.54 -20.13 -13.57
N ARG A 516 10.16 -18.95 -13.65
CA ARG A 516 11.54 -18.78 -14.11
C ARG A 516 12.47 -18.46 -12.94
N PRO A 517 13.29 -19.41 -12.46
CA PRO A 517 14.09 -19.20 -11.26
C PRO A 517 15.25 -18.22 -11.47
N SER A 518 15.57 -17.47 -10.43
CA SER A 518 16.81 -16.70 -10.31
C SER A 518 17.89 -17.57 -9.64
N TYR A 519 18.73 -18.22 -10.44
CA TYR A 519 19.95 -18.85 -9.93
C TYR A 519 20.98 -17.76 -9.60
N GLN A 520 21.45 -17.73 -8.36
CA GLN A 520 22.48 -16.79 -7.89
C GLN A 520 23.81 -17.54 -7.73
N ALA A 521 24.93 -16.80 -7.86
CA ALA A 521 26.22 -17.32 -7.45
C ALA A 521 26.23 -17.59 -5.93
N ASN A 522 26.89 -18.67 -5.50
CA ASN A 522 27.07 -19.01 -4.09
C ASN A 522 28.27 -18.25 -3.47
N ASP A 523 28.36 -16.96 -3.78
CA ASP A 523 29.40 -16.05 -3.32
C ASP A 523 28.79 -14.84 -2.59
N ILE A 524 29.64 -13.99 -2.01
CA ILE A 524 29.19 -12.79 -1.30
C ILE A 524 28.50 -11.75 -2.21
N THR A 525 28.58 -11.90 -3.54
CA THR A 525 28.00 -10.94 -4.48
C THR A 525 26.54 -11.24 -4.76
N GLY A 526 26.11 -12.50 -4.63
CA GLY A 526 24.73 -12.93 -4.88
C GLY A 526 24.24 -12.65 -6.30
N VAL A 527 25.16 -12.41 -7.25
CA VAL A 527 24.84 -11.99 -8.61
C VAL A 527 24.11 -13.12 -9.33
N GLN A 528 23.03 -12.76 -10.02
CA GLN A 528 22.25 -13.69 -10.83
C GLN A 528 23.12 -14.25 -11.96
N LEU A 529 23.22 -15.57 -12.03
CA LEU A 529 24.02 -16.27 -13.04
C LEU A 529 23.52 -15.95 -14.46
N PRO A 530 24.43 -15.81 -15.45
CA PRO A 530 24.05 -15.55 -16.83
C PRO A 530 23.25 -16.73 -17.40
N PHE A 531 22.33 -16.42 -18.31
CA PHE A 531 21.50 -17.42 -18.98
C PHE A 531 22.36 -18.26 -19.95
N TYR A 532 22.73 -19.46 -19.53
CA TYR A 532 23.31 -20.46 -20.42
C TYR A 532 22.21 -21.09 -21.26
N ASN A 533 22.01 -20.54 -22.46
CA ASN A 533 21.24 -21.22 -23.51
C ASN A 533 21.91 -22.57 -23.82
N SER A 534 21.15 -23.66 -23.81
CA SER A 534 21.62 -25.02 -24.12
C SER A 534 21.95 -25.25 -25.60
N GLN A 535 22.06 -24.17 -26.40
CA GLN A 535 22.81 -24.22 -27.64
C GLN A 535 24.28 -24.47 -27.28
N GLY A 536 24.69 -25.74 -27.37
CA GLY A 536 26.04 -26.19 -27.06
C GLY A 536 27.08 -25.27 -27.72
N PRO A 537 28.18 -24.96 -27.02
CA PRO A 537 29.07 -23.89 -27.43
C PRO A 537 29.58 -24.14 -28.85
N LYS A 538 29.46 -23.13 -29.73
CA LYS A 538 30.07 -23.13 -31.08
C LYS A 538 31.62 -23.18 -31.06
N TYR A 539 32.22 -23.39 -29.90
CA TYR A 539 33.62 -23.77 -29.75
C TYR A 539 33.80 -25.23 -30.16
N ASN A 540 34.48 -25.43 -31.28
CA ASN A 540 34.90 -26.75 -31.73
C ASN A 540 35.92 -27.33 -30.73
N PHE A 541 35.42 -28.14 -29.77
CA PHE A 541 36.21 -28.75 -28.69
C PHE A 541 37.40 -29.60 -29.19
N GLN A 542 37.39 -30.06 -30.44
CA GLN A 542 38.54 -30.77 -31.02
C GLN A 542 39.76 -29.84 -31.19
N LYS A 543 39.58 -28.54 -31.46
CA LYS A 543 40.69 -27.57 -31.55
C LYS A 543 41.33 -27.28 -30.20
N SER A 544 40.54 -27.18 -29.12
CA SER A 544 41.08 -26.95 -27.77
C SER A 544 41.76 -28.20 -27.20
N LYS A 545 41.18 -29.40 -27.40
CA LYS A 545 41.81 -30.68 -27.02
C LYS A 545 43.21 -30.84 -27.61
N ARG A 546 43.37 -30.63 -28.93
CA ARG A 546 44.69 -30.66 -29.61
C ARG A 546 45.69 -29.66 -29.03
N ARG A 547 45.24 -28.48 -28.60
CA ARG A 547 46.11 -27.43 -28.02
C ARG A 547 46.52 -27.73 -26.57
N LEU A 548 45.76 -28.58 -25.88
CA LEU A 548 46.01 -29.05 -24.50
C LEU A 548 46.68 -30.44 -24.47
N GLY A 549 47.15 -30.96 -25.61
CA GLY A 549 47.85 -32.25 -25.69
C GLY A 549 46.94 -33.49 -25.60
N PHE A 550 45.62 -33.33 -25.48
CA PHE A 550 44.69 -34.46 -25.45
C PHE A 550 44.42 -34.98 -26.87
N THR A 551 45.11 -36.05 -27.24
CA THR A 551 44.92 -36.80 -28.49
C THR A 551 44.15 -38.10 -28.25
N TRP A 552 42.83 -37.97 -28.13
CA TRP A 552 41.82 -39.03 -28.29
C TRP A 552 40.58 -38.42 -28.96
#